data_AF-A0A428SXT7-F1
#
_entry.id   AF-A0A428SXT7-F1
#
_cell.length_a   1.000
_cell.length_b   1.000
_cell.length_c   1.000
_cell.angle_alpha   90.00
_cell.angle_beta   90.00
_cell.angle_gamma   90.00
#
_symmetry.space_group_name_H-M   'P 1'
#
loop_
_entity.id
_entity.type
_entity.pdbx_description
1 polymer ?
#
loop_
_entity_poly.entity_id
_entity_poly.type
_entity_poly.pdbx_seq_one_letter_code
_entity_poly.pdbx_strand_id
1 'polypeptide(L)'
;MKQGTSREQETGVLNLSAKVVRESRHSHSFDPLPTPGKKEEVEVHLPQAQPSLRRLLNPLPFPSNLLDTLEHTAAFLDQAGYLARYAQDRFAALDVDYHVQVHLVEALEKENINLKDQIKKLTDDLLNANAKANELQRQLDAAKADAKKKEDELRKKIEELENENIKDDKLLAELRKERDDLLAKIAQLEKDLAALQVENKTLLSQIAILQATVRDLETQKLTLQNALKVQKDLNDDLEKKNAELTSKNETLTKEKTALQVQLADTQSDLAKTQEVLKKTQLDLEGANKLLKIAESKLGEKDKDLAKFRKLWLDDEEKIDKLKERLIENDIKFDDIE
;
A
#
# COMPACT_ATOMS: atom_id res chain seq x y z
N MET A 1 -50.51 56.00 -41.26
CA MET A 1 -51.34 56.50 -42.37
C MET A 1 -52.80 56.52 -41.95
N LYS A 2 -53.34 57.70 -41.66
CA LYS A 2 -54.77 57.98 -41.65
C LYS A 2 -54.92 59.37 -42.26
N GLN A 3 -55.48 59.41 -43.47
CA GLN A 3 -55.81 60.62 -44.20
C GLN A 3 -57.03 61.27 -43.53
N GLY A 4 -56.90 62.53 -43.17
CA GLY A 4 -57.97 63.38 -42.65
C GLY A 4 -58.33 64.41 -43.70
N THR A 5 -59.54 64.26 -44.25
CA THR A 5 -60.19 65.02 -45.31
C THR A 5 -60.26 66.53 -45.05
N SER A 6 -59.77 67.30 -46.02
CA SER A 6 -59.90 68.75 -46.14
C SER A 6 -61.36 69.17 -46.25
N ARG A 7 -61.77 70.15 -45.44
CA ARG A 7 -62.98 70.96 -45.63
C ARG A 7 -62.53 72.39 -45.79
N GLU A 8 -62.32 72.81 -47.03
CA GLU A 8 -62.11 74.21 -47.38
C GLU A 8 -63.46 74.91 -47.27
N GLN A 9 -63.59 75.79 -46.27
CA GLN A 9 -64.66 76.77 -46.21
C GLN A 9 -64.20 77.97 -47.05
N GLU A 10 -64.94 78.28 -48.11
CA GLU A 10 -64.81 79.52 -48.86
C GLU A 10 -65.08 80.70 -47.93
N THR A 11 -64.01 81.31 -47.43
CA THR A 11 -64.06 82.61 -46.76
C THR A 11 -63.89 83.70 -47.81
N GLY A 12 -64.81 84.66 -47.80
CA GLY A 12 -64.88 85.75 -48.75
C GLY A 12 -63.56 86.53 -48.89
N VAL A 13 -63.34 87.05 -50.09
CA VAL A 13 -62.15 87.80 -50.47
C VAL A 13 -62.05 89.10 -49.66
N LEU A 14 -61.32 89.04 -48.55
CA LEU A 14 -60.76 90.19 -47.85
C LEU A 14 -59.27 90.27 -48.21
N ASN A 15 -58.94 91.12 -49.18
CA ASN A 15 -57.57 91.41 -49.57
C ASN A 15 -56.90 92.33 -48.55
N LEU A 16 -56.46 91.76 -47.43
CA LEU A 16 -55.45 92.33 -46.52
C LEU A 16 -54.49 91.20 -46.14
N SER A 17 -53.67 90.79 -47.10
CA SER A 17 -52.65 89.77 -46.91
C SER A 17 -51.33 90.40 -46.44
N ALA A 18 -51.06 90.35 -45.14
CA ALA A 18 -49.72 89.97 -44.69
C ALA A 18 -49.72 88.44 -44.55
N LYS A 19 -49.76 87.73 -45.68
CA LYS A 19 -49.65 86.27 -45.69
C LYS A 19 -48.19 85.91 -45.49
N VAL A 20 -47.74 85.86 -44.23
CA VAL A 20 -46.46 85.23 -43.90
C VAL A 20 -46.62 83.74 -44.18
N VAL A 21 -46.15 83.30 -45.35
CA VAL A 21 -46.02 81.88 -45.68
C VAL A 21 -44.95 81.31 -44.73
N ARG A 22 -45.38 80.77 -43.60
CA ARG A 22 -44.52 79.92 -42.77
C ARG A 22 -44.53 78.54 -43.41
N GLU A 23 -43.45 78.19 -44.10
CA GLU A 23 -43.21 76.81 -44.52
C GLU A 23 -43.30 75.90 -43.30
N SER A 24 -44.15 74.87 -43.39
CA SER A 24 -44.38 73.90 -42.33
C SER A 24 -43.14 73.02 -42.16
N ARG A 25 -42.12 73.49 -41.44
CA ARG A 25 -40.95 72.70 -41.05
C ARG A 25 -41.20 72.00 -39.71
N HIS A 26 -40.93 70.70 -39.67
CA HIS A 26 -40.92 69.93 -38.43
C HIS A 26 -39.73 70.33 -37.55
N SER A 27 -39.91 70.28 -36.23
CA SER A 27 -39.04 70.83 -35.16
C SER A 27 -37.61 70.26 -35.07
N HIS A 28 -37.13 69.51 -36.06
CA HIS A 28 -35.84 68.81 -36.03
C HIS A 28 -34.98 68.97 -37.29
N SER A 29 -35.24 69.99 -38.12
CA SER A 29 -34.41 70.32 -39.30
C SER A 29 -33.16 71.11 -38.90
N PHE A 30 -31.96 70.59 -39.24
CA PHE A 30 -30.63 71.17 -38.94
C PHE A 30 -30.04 72.07 -40.06
N ASP A 31 -30.85 72.48 -41.05
CA ASP A 31 -30.38 73.40 -42.10
C ASP A 31 -30.24 74.84 -41.57
N PRO A 32 -29.21 75.61 -42.00
CA PRO A 32 -29.05 77.01 -41.64
C PRO A 32 -30.18 77.89 -42.19
N LEU A 33 -30.58 78.90 -41.41
CA LEU A 33 -31.63 79.86 -41.77
C LEU A 33 -31.32 80.57 -43.10
N PRO A 34 -32.28 80.70 -44.03
CA PRO A 34 -32.11 81.59 -45.17
C PRO A 34 -32.01 83.03 -44.69
N THR A 35 -31.15 83.83 -45.32
CA THR A 35 -31.02 85.27 -45.11
C THR A 35 -32.38 85.95 -45.21
N PRO A 36 -32.67 86.99 -44.38
CA PRO A 36 -33.94 87.68 -44.45
C PRO A 36 -34.10 88.26 -45.87
N GLY A 37 -35.15 87.82 -46.56
CA GLY A 37 -35.56 88.36 -47.85
C GLY A 37 -35.74 89.87 -47.78
N LYS A 38 -35.51 90.52 -48.92
CA LYS A 38 -35.63 91.98 -49.11
C LYS A 38 -36.81 92.55 -48.31
N LYS A 39 -36.56 93.64 -47.57
CA LYS A 39 -37.61 94.46 -46.98
C LYS A 39 -38.58 94.84 -48.10
N GLU A 40 -39.77 94.25 -48.08
CA GLU A 40 -40.86 94.63 -48.96
C GLU A 40 -41.26 96.04 -48.54
N GLU A 41 -41.11 97.00 -49.44
CA GLU A 41 -41.51 98.38 -49.20
C GLU A 41 -43.01 98.38 -48.98
N VAL A 42 -43.44 98.62 -47.73
CA VAL A 42 -44.83 98.85 -47.41
C VAL A 42 -45.25 100.11 -48.15
N GLU A 43 -46.11 99.98 -49.17
CA GLU A 43 -46.75 101.11 -49.82
C GLU A 43 -47.62 101.83 -48.78
N VAL A 44 -47.04 102.83 -48.12
CA VAL A 44 -47.79 103.75 -47.26
C VAL A 44 -48.60 104.65 -48.20
N HIS A 45 -49.82 104.25 -48.51
CA HIS A 45 -50.76 105.13 -49.16
C HIS A 45 -51.01 106.33 -48.24
N LEU A 46 -50.60 107.52 -48.67
CA LEU A 46 -51.09 108.77 -48.09
C LEU A 46 -52.63 108.69 -48.11
N PRO A 47 -53.32 109.14 -47.03
CA PRO A 47 -54.77 109.13 -47.02
C PRO A 47 -55.26 109.79 -48.31
N GLN A 48 -56.07 109.07 -49.10
CA GLN A 48 -56.69 109.62 -50.29
C GLN A 48 -57.30 110.96 -49.90
N ALA A 49 -56.93 112.01 -50.63
CA ALA A 49 -57.52 113.33 -50.44
C ALA A 49 -59.03 113.17 -50.63
N GLN A 50 -59.77 113.09 -49.52
CA GLN A 50 -61.22 113.14 -49.56
C GLN A 50 -61.55 114.43 -50.31
N PRO A 51 -62.48 114.41 -51.28
CA PRO A 51 -62.86 115.62 -52.00
C PRO A 51 -63.30 116.63 -50.94
N SER A 52 -62.45 117.62 -50.67
CA SER A 52 -62.87 118.76 -49.89
C SER A 52 -64.01 119.38 -50.66
N LEU A 53 -65.16 119.61 -50.00
CA LEU A 53 -66.27 120.32 -50.62
C LEU A 53 -65.70 121.53 -51.34
N ARG A 54 -66.03 121.71 -52.62
CA ARG A 54 -65.61 122.88 -53.40
C ARG A 54 -65.89 124.11 -52.54
N ARG A 55 -64.83 124.76 -52.05
CA ARG A 55 -64.98 126.06 -51.38
C ARG A 55 -65.56 126.98 -52.43
N LEU A 56 -66.82 127.36 -52.26
CA LEU A 56 -67.47 128.37 -53.11
C LEU A 56 -66.69 129.67 -52.90
N LEU A 57 -65.76 129.97 -53.81
CA LEU A 57 -64.94 131.19 -53.82
C LEU A 57 -65.70 132.39 -54.41
N ASN A 58 -66.88 132.14 -54.96
CA ASN A 58 -67.80 133.18 -55.40
C ASN A 58 -68.81 133.46 -54.29
N PRO A 59 -69.18 134.74 -54.04
CA PRO A 59 -70.28 135.03 -53.14
C PRO A 59 -71.49 134.22 -53.60
N LEU A 60 -72.10 133.45 -52.68
CA LEU A 60 -73.34 132.74 -53.00
C LEU A 60 -74.27 133.75 -53.67
N PRO A 61 -74.88 133.44 -54.82
CA PRO A 61 -75.81 134.35 -55.46
C PRO A 61 -76.92 134.59 -54.43
N PHE A 62 -76.92 135.79 -53.84
CA PHE A 62 -78.01 136.16 -52.96
C PHE A 62 -79.26 136.15 -53.84
N PRO A 63 -80.24 135.30 -53.51
CA PRO A 63 -81.41 135.12 -54.34
C PRO A 63 -82.14 136.46 -54.50
N SER A 64 -82.30 136.92 -55.74
CA SER A 64 -82.90 138.24 -56.03
C SER A 64 -84.43 138.21 -55.99
N ASN A 65 -85.01 137.01 -56.09
CA ASN A 65 -86.44 136.75 -56.01
C ASN A 65 -86.75 135.69 -54.95
N LEU A 66 -87.96 135.74 -54.37
CA LEU A 66 -88.41 134.80 -53.32
C LEU A 66 -88.29 133.33 -53.74
N LEU A 67 -88.50 133.04 -55.03
CA LEU A 67 -88.42 131.69 -55.60
C LEU A 67 -86.98 131.14 -55.53
N ASP A 68 -85.97 131.94 -55.90
CA ASP A 68 -84.55 131.57 -55.83
C ASP A 68 -84.12 131.34 -54.39
N THR A 69 -84.67 132.09 -53.42
CA THR A 69 -84.40 131.88 -51.99
C THR A 69 -84.93 130.54 -51.53
N LEU A 70 -86.09 130.14 -52.02
CA LEU A 70 -86.69 128.85 -51.70
C LEU A 70 -85.88 127.71 -52.32
N GLU A 71 -85.38 127.88 -53.55
CA GLU A 71 -84.55 126.87 -54.24
C GLU A 71 -83.16 126.72 -53.59
N HIS A 72 -82.51 127.83 -53.23
CA HIS A 72 -81.23 127.80 -52.49
C HIS A 72 -81.38 127.23 -51.08
N THR A 73 -82.45 127.58 -50.36
CA THR A 73 -82.69 127.00 -49.03
C THR A 73 -83.04 125.52 -49.13
N ALA A 74 -83.79 125.09 -50.15
CA ALA A 74 -84.03 123.67 -50.43
C ALA A 74 -82.73 122.91 -50.74
N ALA A 75 -81.86 123.45 -51.61
CA ALA A 75 -80.57 122.84 -51.95
C ALA A 75 -79.61 122.79 -50.75
N PHE A 76 -79.57 123.84 -49.91
CA PHE A 76 -78.78 123.84 -48.68
C PHE A 76 -79.32 122.84 -47.67
N LEU A 77 -80.64 122.74 -47.51
CA LEU A 77 -81.28 121.73 -46.64
C LEU A 77 -81.00 120.31 -47.13
N ASP A 78 -81.03 120.07 -48.44
CA ASP A 78 -80.72 118.76 -49.02
C ASP A 78 -79.23 118.41 -48.84
N GLN A 79 -78.32 119.36 -49.07
CA GLN A 79 -76.89 119.18 -48.83
C GLN A 79 -76.58 118.95 -47.35
N ALA A 80 -77.22 119.70 -46.44
CA ALA A 80 -77.10 119.50 -45.01
C ALA A 80 -77.67 118.14 -44.58
N GLY A 81 -78.79 117.71 -45.16
CA GLY A 81 -79.38 116.39 -44.96
C GLY A 81 -78.47 115.26 -45.43
N TYR A 82 -77.86 115.40 -46.61
CA TYR A 82 -76.88 114.43 -47.13
C TYR A 82 -75.64 114.35 -46.23
N LEU A 83 -75.11 115.48 -45.79
CA LEU A 83 -73.95 115.51 -44.88
C LEU A 83 -74.27 114.90 -43.52
N ALA A 84 -75.45 115.19 -42.96
CA ALA A 84 -75.92 114.59 -41.72
C ALA A 84 -76.05 113.05 -41.86
N ARG A 85 -76.63 112.59 -42.98
CA ARG A 85 -76.78 111.16 -43.27
C ARG A 85 -75.43 110.47 -43.50
N TYR A 86 -74.53 111.09 -44.27
CA TYR A 86 -73.17 110.59 -44.47
C TYR A 86 -72.37 110.52 -43.17
N ALA A 87 -72.50 111.51 -42.29
CA ALA A 87 -71.87 111.49 -40.97
C ALA A 87 -72.45 110.37 -40.09
N GLN A 88 -73.77 110.18 -40.12
CA GLN A 88 -74.44 109.09 -39.41
C GLN A 88 -74.00 107.71 -39.91
N ASP A 89 -73.99 107.49 -41.23
CA ASP A 89 -73.58 106.23 -41.85
C ASP A 89 -72.10 105.93 -41.55
N ARG A 90 -71.23 106.95 -41.60
CA ARG A 90 -69.81 106.80 -41.26
C ARG A 90 -69.60 106.53 -39.77
N PHE A 91 -70.37 107.16 -38.89
CA PHE A 91 -70.33 106.88 -37.46
C PHE A 91 -70.79 105.45 -37.18
N ALA A 92 -71.89 105.00 -37.80
CA ALA A 92 -72.38 103.63 -37.65
C ALA A 92 -71.36 102.60 -38.16
N ALA A 93 -70.70 102.85 -39.30
CA ALA A 93 -69.63 101.98 -39.80
C ALA A 93 -68.44 101.91 -38.83
N LEU A 94 -68.01 103.07 -38.29
CA LEU A 94 -66.91 103.13 -37.33
C LEU A 94 -67.25 102.45 -36.00
N ASP A 95 -68.49 102.58 -35.54
CA ASP A 95 -68.98 101.94 -34.31
C ASP A 95 -68.99 100.41 -34.45
N VAL A 96 -69.47 99.90 -35.59
CA VAL A 96 -69.40 98.46 -35.92
C VAL A 96 -67.95 97.97 -35.97
N ASP A 97 -67.06 98.69 -36.67
CA ASP A 97 -65.63 98.34 -36.73
C ASP A 97 -64.95 98.38 -35.35
N TYR A 98 -65.31 99.36 -34.50
CA TYR A 98 -64.81 99.46 -33.13
C TYR A 98 -65.22 98.23 -32.31
N HIS A 99 -66.49 97.83 -32.38
CA HIS A 99 -66.96 96.63 -31.67
C HIS A 99 -66.27 95.35 -32.16
N VAL A 100 -66.02 95.21 -33.47
CA VAL A 100 -65.25 94.09 -34.03
C VAL A 100 -63.81 94.09 -33.49
N GLN A 101 -63.15 95.25 -33.45
CA GLN A 101 -61.80 95.37 -32.90
C GLN A 101 -61.75 95.08 -31.40
N VAL A 102 -62.73 95.52 -30.62
CA VAL A 102 -62.83 95.21 -29.19
C VAL A 102 -62.94 93.70 -28.98
N HIS A 103 -63.82 93.01 -29.71
CA HIS A 103 -63.92 91.55 -29.62
C HIS A 103 -62.64 90.83 -30.05
N LEU A 104 -61.93 91.34 -31.05
CA LEU A 104 -60.63 90.78 -31.44
C LEU A 104 -59.58 90.95 -30.33
N VAL A 105 -59.51 92.13 -29.71
CA VAL A 105 -58.60 92.38 -28.57
C VAL A 105 -58.93 91.46 -27.40
N GLU A 106 -60.21 91.33 -27.03
CA GLU A 106 -60.64 90.41 -25.97
C GLU A 106 -60.28 88.95 -26.28
N ALA A 107 -60.40 88.53 -27.55
CA ALA A 107 -60.02 87.19 -27.97
C ALA A 107 -58.49 86.97 -27.88
N LEU A 108 -57.71 87.94 -28.34
CA LEU A 108 -56.24 87.90 -28.27
C LEU A 108 -55.74 87.94 -26.81
N GLU A 109 -56.40 88.70 -25.93
CA GLU A 109 -56.08 88.72 -24.50
C GLU A 109 -56.31 87.34 -23.86
N LYS A 110 -57.45 86.70 -24.15
CA LYS A 110 -57.75 85.34 -23.70
C LYS A 110 -56.72 84.34 -24.22
N GLU A 111 -56.32 84.45 -25.48
CA GLU A 111 -55.27 83.61 -26.05
C GLU A 111 -53.91 83.87 -25.38
N ASN A 112 -53.56 85.12 -25.11
CA ASN A 112 -52.31 85.48 -24.44
C ASN A 112 -52.26 84.92 -23.01
N ILE A 113 -53.36 84.96 -22.27
CA ILE A 113 -53.49 84.34 -20.94
C ILE A 113 -53.30 82.82 -21.06
N ASN A 114 -53.99 82.17 -22.00
CA ASN A 114 -53.86 80.73 -22.21
C ASN A 114 -52.43 80.32 -22.61
N LEU A 115 -51.77 81.07 -23.49
CA LEU A 115 -50.37 80.83 -23.86
C LEU A 115 -49.42 81.02 -22.67
N LYS A 116 -49.63 82.04 -21.84
CA LYS A 116 -48.85 82.23 -20.60
C LYS A 116 -49.02 81.05 -19.64
N ASP A 117 -50.24 80.55 -19.47
CA ASP A 117 -50.51 79.38 -18.64
C ASP A 117 -49.85 78.11 -19.19
N GLN A 118 -49.87 77.92 -20.50
CA GLN A 118 -49.17 76.81 -21.16
C GLN A 118 -47.66 76.91 -21.01
N ILE A 119 -47.08 78.11 -21.21
CA ILE A 119 -45.65 78.36 -21.02
C ILE A 119 -45.26 78.03 -19.58
N LYS A 120 -46.05 78.45 -18.59
CA LYS A 120 -45.79 78.15 -17.19
C LYS A 120 -45.82 76.65 -16.92
N LYS A 121 -46.85 75.94 -17.37
CA LYS A 121 -46.95 74.47 -17.22
C LYS A 121 -45.76 73.75 -17.86
N LEU A 122 -45.41 74.09 -19.09
CA LEU A 122 -44.26 73.48 -19.78
C LEU A 122 -42.93 73.81 -19.08
N THR A 123 -42.80 75.00 -18.49
CA THR A 123 -41.60 75.37 -17.72
C THR A 123 -41.49 74.53 -16.45
N ASP A 124 -42.60 74.36 -15.72
CA ASP A 124 -42.64 73.52 -14.52
C ASP A 124 -42.38 72.05 -14.86
N ASP A 125 -42.95 71.54 -15.95
CA ASP A 125 -42.71 70.17 -16.44
C ASP A 125 -41.24 69.96 -16.82
N LEU A 126 -40.61 70.94 -17.48
CA LEU A 126 -39.20 70.89 -17.85
C LEU A 126 -38.31 70.88 -16.61
N LEU A 127 -38.59 71.71 -15.60
CA LEU A 127 -37.86 71.70 -14.33
C LEU A 127 -37.97 70.35 -13.62
N ASN A 128 -39.17 69.77 -13.57
CA ASN A 128 -39.41 68.45 -12.98
C ASN A 128 -38.70 67.33 -13.76
N ALA A 129 -38.71 67.37 -15.09
CA ALA A 129 -38.01 66.41 -15.93
C ALA A 129 -36.48 66.49 -15.73
N ASN A 130 -35.92 67.70 -15.67
CA ASN A 130 -34.50 67.90 -15.39
C ASN A 130 -34.10 67.42 -13.99
N ALA A 131 -34.95 67.66 -12.97
CA ALA A 131 -34.70 67.14 -11.62
C ALA A 131 -34.67 65.60 -11.62
N LYS A 132 -35.61 64.94 -12.30
CA LYS A 132 -35.64 63.48 -12.45
C LYS A 132 -34.42 62.96 -13.24
N ALA A 133 -34.03 63.62 -14.32
CA ALA A 133 -32.86 63.24 -15.10
C ALA A 133 -31.57 63.31 -14.27
N ASN A 134 -31.40 64.37 -13.49
CA ASN A 134 -30.25 64.52 -12.59
C ASN A 134 -30.23 63.46 -11.49
N GLU A 135 -31.39 63.11 -10.92
CA GLU A 135 -31.49 62.04 -9.92
C GLU A 135 -31.16 60.67 -10.52
N LEU A 136 -31.71 60.34 -11.70
CA LEU A 136 -31.39 59.11 -12.41
C LEU A 136 -29.90 59.02 -12.78
N GLN A 137 -29.29 60.15 -13.16
CA GLN A 137 -27.85 60.21 -13.44
C GLN A 137 -27.02 59.90 -12.19
N ARG A 138 -27.39 60.47 -11.03
CA ARG A 138 -26.72 60.16 -9.75
C ARG A 138 -26.86 58.69 -9.37
N GLN A 139 -28.07 58.12 -9.52
CA GLN A 139 -28.31 56.70 -9.25
C GLN A 139 -27.50 55.80 -10.17
N LEU A 140 -27.39 56.15 -11.45
CA LEU A 140 -26.59 55.43 -12.43
C LEU A 140 -25.10 55.45 -12.06
N ASP A 141 -24.57 56.61 -11.67
CA ASP A 141 -23.17 56.76 -11.30
C ASP A 141 -22.84 56.02 -9.99
N ALA A 142 -23.76 56.06 -9.01
CA ALA A 142 -23.66 55.27 -7.78
C ALA A 142 -23.68 53.76 -8.07
N ALA A 143 -24.63 53.29 -8.88
CA ALA A 143 -24.73 51.88 -9.27
C ALA A 143 -23.48 51.40 -10.01
N LYS A 144 -22.91 52.22 -10.90
CA LYS A 144 -21.64 51.91 -11.59
C LYS A 144 -20.47 51.81 -10.61
N ALA A 145 -20.39 52.72 -9.65
CA ALA A 145 -19.33 52.69 -8.64
C ALA A 145 -19.42 51.43 -7.76
N ASP A 146 -20.63 51.06 -7.33
CA ASP A 146 -20.85 49.86 -6.52
C ASP A 146 -20.63 48.56 -7.31
N ALA A 147 -21.04 48.52 -8.59
CA ALA A 147 -20.75 47.41 -9.48
C ALA A 147 -19.23 47.21 -9.65
N LYS A 148 -18.49 48.30 -9.86
CA LYS A 148 -17.03 48.25 -9.97
C LYS A 148 -16.36 47.73 -8.68
N LYS A 149 -16.80 48.21 -7.51
CA LYS A 149 -16.28 47.70 -6.22
C LYS A 149 -16.51 46.20 -6.07
N LYS A 150 -17.72 45.72 -6.40
CA LYS A 150 -18.03 44.28 -6.36
C LYS A 150 -17.21 43.48 -7.36
N GLU A 151 -16.97 44.02 -8.55
CA GLU A 151 -16.10 43.38 -9.55
C GLU A 151 -14.66 43.24 -9.02
N ASP A 152 -14.11 44.31 -8.42
CA ASP A 152 -12.78 44.28 -7.82
C ASP A 152 -12.69 43.28 -6.65
N GLU A 153 -13.72 43.21 -5.80
CA GLU A 153 -13.80 42.22 -4.71
C GLU A 153 -13.88 40.79 -5.23
N LEU A 154 -14.69 40.54 -6.27
CA LEU A 154 -14.80 39.22 -6.88
C LEU A 154 -13.50 38.81 -7.55
N ARG A 155 -12.81 39.72 -8.25
CA ARG A 155 -11.49 39.47 -8.84
C ARG A 155 -10.48 39.04 -7.79
N LYS A 156 -10.43 39.75 -6.64
CA LYS A 156 -9.54 39.37 -5.52
C LYS A 156 -9.87 37.98 -4.97
N LYS A 157 -11.15 37.68 -4.75
CA LYS A 157 -11.57 36.34 -4.28
C LYS A 157 -11.22 35.22 -5.26
N ILE A 158 -11.35 35.48 -6.56
CA ILE A 158 -10.96 34.51 -7.60
C ILE A 158 -9.45 34.25 -7.51
N GLU A 159 -8.63 35.30 -7.41
CA GLU A 159 -7.17 35.17 -7.29
C GLU A 159 -6.76 34.43 -5.99
N GLU A 160 -7.44 34.70 -4.87
CA GLU A 160 -7.23 33.97 -3.61
C GLU A 160 -7.56 32.48 -3.76
N LEU A 161 -8.71 32.14 -4.33
CA LEU A 161 -9.13 30.75 -4.57
C LEU A 161 -8.22 30.01 -5.55
N GLU A 162 -7.75 30.68 -6.61
CA GLU A 162 -6.77 30.11 -7.54
C GLU A 162 -5.45 29.78 -6.83
N ASN A 163 -4.98 30.68 -5.96
CA ASN A 163 -3.77 30.44 -5.17
C ASN A 163 -3.95 29.31 -4.14
N GLU A 164 -5.14 29.18 -3.53
CA GLU A 164 -5.49 28.05 -2.65
C GLU A 164 -5.51 26.73 -3.43
N ASN A 165 -6.17 26.69 -4.60
CA ASN A 165 -6.18 25.51 -5.46
C ASN A 165 -4.76 25.06 -5.85
N ILE A 166 -3.85 26.00 -6.17
CA ILE A 166 -2.45 25.67 -6.47
C ILE A 166 -1.74 25.04 -5.26
N LYS A 167 -2.04 25.50 -4.04
CA LYS A 167 -1.47 24.91 -2.81
C LYS A 167 -2.04 23.51 -2.56
N ASP A 168 -3.34 23.35 -2.74
CA ASP A 168 -4.02 22.07 -2.58
C ASP A 168 -3.53 21.04 -3.61
N ASP A 169 -3.32 21.44 -4.86
CA ASP A 169 -2.75 20.58 -5.90
C ASP A 169 -1.32 20.14 -5.57
N LYS A 170 -0.49 21.04 -5.01
CA LYS A 170 0.85 20.69 -4.53
C LYS A 170 0.79 19.71 -3.36
N LEU A 171 -0.07 19.96 -2.38
CA LEU A 171 -0.24 19.07 -1.23
C LEU A 171 -0.75 17.69 -1.68
N LEU A 172 -1.69 17.64 -2.62
CA LEU A 172 -2.18 16.39 -3.21
C LEU A 172 -1.08 15.64 -3.96
N ALA A 173 -0.20 16.34 -4.67
CA ALA A 173 0.95 15.72 -5.34
C ALA A 173 1.95 15.12 -4.33
N GLU A 174 2.25 15.84 -3.25
CA GLU A 174 3.11 15.35 -2.16
C GLU A 174 2.51 14.12 -1.47
N LEU A 175 1.23 14.16 -1.09
CA LEU A 175 0.53 13.03 -0.48
C LEU A 175 0.45 11.81 -1.41
N ARG A 176 0.27 12.02 -2.72
CA ARG A 176 0.31 10.92 -3.71
C ARG A 176 1.68 10.27 -3.76
N LYS A 177 2.75 11.07 -3.73
CA LYS A 177 4.13 10.56 -3.70
C LYS A 177 4.41 9.77 -2.43
N GLU A 178 4.03 10.31 -1.27
CA GLU A 178 4.20 9.61 0.02
C GLU A 178 3.43 8.28 0.06
N ARG A 179 2.19 8.26 -0.44
CA ARG A 179 1.41 7.02 -0.59
C ARG A 179 2.14 6.00 -1.46
N ASP A 180 2.70 6.41 -2.60
CA ASP A 180 3.38 5.50 -3.52
C ASP A 180 4.69 4.96 -2.92
N ASP A 181 5.43 5.80 -2.20
CA ASP A 181 6.64 5.39 -1.45
C ASP A 181 6.28 4.38 -0.33
N LEU A 182 5.18 4.61 0.41
CA LEU A 182 4.68 3.68 1.42
C LEU A 182 4.22 2.35 0.82
N LEU A 183 3.53 2.37 -0.32
CA LEU A 183 3.12 1.14 -1.03
C LEU A 183 4.35 0.34 -1.50
N ALA A 184 5.38 1.00 -2.02
CA ALA A 184 6.63 0.36 -2.37
C ALA A 184 7.32 -0.26 -1.15
N LYS A 185 7.29 0.44 0.00
CA LYS A 185 7.85 -0.09 1.25
C LYS A 185 7.08 -1.31 1.77
N ILE A 186 5.75 -1.29 1.69
CA ILE A 186 4.90 -2.44 2.05
C ILE A 186 5.25 -3.65 1.17
N ALA A 187 5.30 -3.47 -0.15
CA ALA A 187 5.63 -4.56 -1.07
C ALA A 187 7.03 -5.16 -0.80
N GLN A 188 8.01 -4.32 -0.44
CA GLN A 188 9.33 -4.80 -0.05
C GLN A 188 9.29 -5.60 1.25
N LEU A 189 8.57 -5.12 2.27
CA LEU A 189 8.42 -5.83 3.55
C LEU A 189 7.69 -7.17 3.39
N GLU A 190 6.68 -7.25 2.53
CA GLU A 190 6.00 -8.50 2.21
C GLU A 190 6.94 -9.51 1.56
N LYS A 191 7.81 -9.05 0.64
CA LYS A 191 8.84 -9.89 0.02
C LYS A 191 9.87 -10.39 1.04
N ASP A 192 10.35 -9.52 1.92
CA ASP A 192 11.30 -9.86 2.97
C ASP A 192 10.68 -10.86 3.97
N LEU A 193 9.41 -10.66 4.34
CA LEU A 193 8.67 -11.57 5.21
C LEU A 193 8.49 -12.95 4.57
N ALA A 194 8.15 -13.02 3.27
CA ALA A 194 8.05 -14.27 2.55
C ALA A 194 9.40 -15.01 2.49
N ALA A 195 10.50 -14.29 2.25
CA ALA A 195 11.85 -14.85 2.26
C ALA A 195 12.22 -15.43 3.63
N LEU A 196 11.97 -14.67 4.71
CA LEU A 196 12.22 -15.12 6.09
C LEU A 196 11.36 -16.33 6.46
N GLN A 197 10.12 -16.43 5.99
CA GLN A 197 9.28 -17.61 6.21
C GLN A 197 9.86 -18.86 5.53
N VAL A 198 10.41 -18.73 4.32
CA VAL A 198 11.07 -19.83 3.62
C VAL A 198 12.36 -20.25 4.35
N GLU A 199 13.16 -19.28 4.80
CA GLU A 199 14.36 -19.53 5.59
C GLU A 199 14.03 -20.24 6.90
N ASN A 200 13.00 -19.78 7.62
CA ASN A 200 12.56 -20.40 8.87
C ASN A 200 12.10 -21.86 8.65
N LYS A 201 11.31 -22.13 7.61
CA LYS A 201 10.95 -23.52 7.24
C LYS A 201 12.17 -24.39 6.95
N THR A 202 13.17 -23.82 6.28
CA THR A 202 14.43 -24.53 5.97
C THR A 202 15.20 -24.85 7.24
N LEU A 203 15.35 -23.88 8.15
CA LEU A 203 16.02 -24.07 9.44
C LEU A 203 15.28 -25.09 10.31
N LEU A 204 13.95 -25.06 10.36
CA LEU A 204 13.15 -26.08 11.08
C LEU A 204 13.39 -27.48 10.51
N SER A 205 13.47 -27.63 9.20
CA SER A 205 13.81 -28.91 8.56
C SER A 205 15.22 -29.37 8.92
N GLN A 206 16.20 -28.47 8.95
CA GLN A 206 17.56 -28.79 9.37
C GLN A 206 17.63 -29.21 10.84
N ILE A 207 16.90 -28.53 11.72
CA ILE A 207 16.78 -28.90 13.13
C ILE A 207 16.20 -30.31 13.28
N ALA A 208 15.15 -30.65 12.53
CA ALA A 208 14.56 -31.98 12.56
C ALA A 208 15.55 -33.08 12.12
N ILE A 209 16.32 -32.83 11.06
CA ILE A 209 17.37 -33.74 10.59
C ILE A 209 18.45 -33.91 11.67
N LEU A 210 18.95 -32.81 12.24
CA LEU A 210 19.96 -32.85 13.29
C LEU A 210 19.46 -33.62 14.52
N GLN A 211 18.21 -33.41 14.94
CA GLN A 211 17.60 -34.17 16.02
C GLN A 211 17.51 -35.67 15.72
N ALA A 212 17.22 -36.06 14.48
CA ALA A 212 17.26 -37.47 14.07
C ALA A 212 18.69 -38.04 14.16
N THR A 213 19.69 -37.31 13.64
CA THR A 213 21.09 -37.75 13.72
C THR A 213 21.59 -37.89 15.15
N VAL A 214 21.18 -36.99 16.06
CA VAL A 214 21.54 -37.08 17.49
C VAL A 214 20.95 -38.36 18.11
N ARG A 215 19.68 -38.67 17.83
CA ARG A 215 19.06 -39.92 18.31
C ARG A 215 19.79 -41.15 17.77
N ASP A 216 20.13 -41.17 16.49
CA ASP A 216 20.87 -42.29 15.90
C ASP A 216 22.23 -42.46 16.57
N LEU A 217 22.97 -41.37 16.80
CA LEU A 217 24.24 -41.41 17.52
C LEU A 217 24.09 -41.87 18.98
N GLU A 218 23.02 -41.47 19.67
CA GLU A 218 22.72 -41.95 21.03
C GLU A 218 22.45 -43.46 21.05
N THR A 219 21.71 -43.99 20.07
CA THR A 219 21.48 -45.44 19.97
C THR A 219 22.76 -46.21 19.64
N GLN A 220 23.61 -45.67 18.77
CA GLN A 220 24.93 -46.25 18.48
C GLN A 220 25.82 -46.25 19.72
N LYS A 221 25.84 -45.16 20.49
CA LYS A 221 26.57 -45.05 21.76
C LYS A 221 26.11 -46.12 22.75
N LEU A 222 24.80 -46.29 22.94
CA LEU A 222 24.25 -47.33 23.82
C LEU A 222 24.65 -48.74 23.36
N THR A 223 24.59 -49.00 22.06
CA THR A 223 24.99 -50.29 21.47
C THR A 223 26.47 -50.58 21.71
N LEU A 224 27.35 -49.59 21.48
CA LEU A 224 28.78 -49.71 21.74
C LEU A 224 29.09 -49.88 23.23
N GLN A 225 28.37 -49.19 24.12
CA GLN A 225 28.53 -49.36 25.57
C GLN A 225 28.15 -50.78 26.02
N ASN A 226 27.06 -51.33 25.48
CA ASN A 226 26.67 -52.71 25.76
C ASN A 226 27.68 -53.72 25.21
N ALA A 227 28.16 -53.54 23.98
CA ALA A 227 29.20 -54.38 23.39
C ALA A 227 30.50 -54.34 24.22
N LEU A 228 30.91 -53.15 24.69
CA LEU A 228 32.07 -52.99 25.56
C LEU A 228 31.89 -53.72 26.89
N LYS A 229 30.69 -53.68 27.48
CA LYS A 229 30.37 -54.42 28.71
C LYS A 229 30.49 -55.92 28.49
N VAL A 230 29.88 -56.47 27.44
CA VAL A 230 29.98 -57.90 27.09
C VAL A 230 31.44 -58.31 26.88
N GLN A 231 32.23 -57.48 26.20
CA GLN A 231 33.65 -57.76 25.98
C GLN A 231 34.45 -57.76 27.29
N LYS A 232 34.14 -56.86 28.23
CA LYS A 232 34.75 -56.87 29.56
C LYS A 232 34.40 -58.13 30.33
N ASP A 233 33.12 -58.50 30.37
CA ASP A 233 32.65 -59.71 31.07
C ASP A 233 33.34 -60.97 30.49
N LEU A 234 33.46 -61.07 29.16
CA LEU A 234 34.19 -62.16 28.50
C LEU A 234 35.68 -62.17 28.86
N ASN A 235 36.32 -61.00 28.92
CA ASN A 235 37.73 -60.89 29.27
C ASN A 235 37.98 -61.32 30.72
N ASP A 236 37.13 -60.91 31.65
CA ASP A 236 37.19 -61.33 33.06
C ASP A 236 37.03 -62.86 33.20
N ASP A 237 36.14 -63.47 32.44
CA ASP A 237 35.96 -64.93 32.42
C ASP A 237 37.17 -65.66 31.82
N LEU A 238 37.76 -65.14 30.74
CA LEU A 238 38.99 -65.67 30.17
C LEU A 238 40.18 -65.54 31.12
N GLU A 239 40.30 -64.43 31.84
CA GLU A 239 41.33 -64.24 32.86
C GLU A 239 41.19 -65.26 34.00
N LYS A 240 39.98 -65.48 34.52
CA LYS A 240 39.72 -66.53 35.52
C LYS A 240 40.11 -67.91 35.00
N LYS A 241 39.70 -68.25 33.78
CA LYS A 241 39.99 -69.55 33.16
C LYS A 241 41.49 -69.74 32.91
N ASN A 242 42.20 -68.68 32.51
CA ASN A 242 43.65 -68.71 32.41
C ASN A 242 44.32 -68.92 33.77
N ALA A 243 43.83 -68.28 34.84
CA ALA A 243 44.34 -68.49 36.19
C ALA A 243 44.13 -69.95 36.66
N GLU A 244 42.94 -70.53 36.41
CA GLU A 244 42.63 -71.94 36.69
C GLU A 244 43.55 -72.90 35.92
N LEU A 245 43.71 -72.68 34.60
CA LEU A 245 44.60 -73.49 33.77
C LEU A 245 46.07 -73.36 34.22
N THR A 246 46.50 -72.17 34.61
CA THR A 246 47.84 -71.94 35.15
C THR A 246 48.05 -72.72 36.43
N SER A 247 47.11 -72.63 37.40
CA SER A 247 47.14 -73.42 38.63
C SER A 247 47.15 -74.93 38.36
N LYS A 248 46.32 -75.40 37.41
CA LYS A 248 46.28 -76.82 37.02
C LYS A 248 47.60 -77.26 36.39
N ASN A 249 48.22 -76.43 35.55
CA ASN A 249 49.55 -76.69 35.00
C ASN A 249 50.62 -76.75 36.11
N GLU A 250 50.59 -75.86 37.10
CA GLU A 250 51.49 -75.92 38.25
C GLU A 250 51.32 -77.22 39.05
N THR A 251 50.09 -77.68 39.26
CA THR A 251 49.84 -78.96 39.92
C THR A 251 50.35 -80.14 39.08
N LEU A 252 50.03 -80.18 37.79
CA LEU A 252 50.49 -81.24 36.89
C LEU A 252 52.01 -81.28 36.76
N THR A 253 52.68 -80.12 36.76
CA THR A 253 54.14 -80.05 36.75
C THR A 253 54.73 -80.58 38.07
N LYS A 254 54.14 -80.24 39.22
CA LYS A 254 54.52 -80.83 40.52
C LYS A 254 54.33 -82.34 40.54
N GLU A 255 53.17 -82.84 40.10
CA GLU A 255 52.90 -84.28 39.98
C GLU A 255 53.88 -84.98 39.05
N LYS A 256 54.17 -84.39 37.89
CA LYS A 256 55.19 -84.89 36.95
C LYS A 256 56.57 -84.98 37.62
N THR A 257 56.98 -83.95 38.38
CA THR A 257 58.26 -83.99 39.10
C THR A 257 58.27 -85.06 40.20
N ALA A 258 57.17 -85.22 40.94
CA ALA A 258 57.05 -86.27 41.96
C ALA A 258 57.11 -87.68 41.35
N LEU A 259 56.41 -87.90 40.22
CA LEU A 259 56.48 -89.16 39.47
C LEU A 259 57.88 -89.41 38.92
N GLN A 260 58.60 -88.38 38.45
CA GLN A 260 60.00 -88.52 38.04
C GLN A 260 60.91 -88.93 39.21
N VAL A 261 60.70 -88.38 40.41
CA VAL A 261 61.42 -88.78 41.62
C VAL A 261 61.10 -90.24 41.98
N GLN A 262 59.82 -90.61 42.01
CA GLN A 262 59.40 -92.00 42.28
C GLN A 262 59.96 -92.98 41.23
N LEU A 263 60.00 -92.58 39.96
CA LEU A 263 60.61 -93.38 38.90
C LEU A 263 62.11 -93.56 39.14
N ALA A 264 62.83 -92.51 39.56
CA ALA A 264 64.24 -92.61 39.91
C ALA A 264 64.48 -93.50 41.14
N ASP A 265 63.64 -93.39 42.17
CA ASP A 265 63.71 -94.23 43.38
C ASP A 265 63.46 -95.70 43.05
N THR A 266 62.40 -96.01 42.29
CA THR A 266 62.10 -97.37 41.84
C THR A 266 63.18 -97.94 40.92
N GLN A 267 63.79 -97.13 40.06
CA GLN A 267 64.96 -97.54 39.27
C GLN A 267 66.17 -97.84 40.17
N SER A 268 66.41 -97.03 41.20
CA SER A 268 67.46 -97.25 42.19
C SER A 268 67.23 -98.55 42.98
N ASP A 269 66.00 -98.79 43.44
CA ASP A 269 65.64 -100.02 44.16
C ASP A 269 65.66 -101.26 43.24
N LEU A 270 65.27 -101.10 41.97
CA LEU A 270 65.45 -102.15 40.96
C LEU A 270 66.93 -102.48 40.76
N ALA A 271 67.82 -101.47 40.70
CA ALA A 271 69.25 -101.69 40.60
C ALA A 271 69.81 -102.42 41.84
N LYS A 272 69.41 -102.02 43.05
CA LYS A 272 69.78 -102.70 44.31
C LYS A 272 69.28 -104.15 44.34
N THR A 273 68.03 -104.39 43.95
CA THR A 273 67.47 -105.76 43.92
C THR A 273 68.14 -106.62 42.86
N GLN A 274 68.48 -106.08 41.69
CA GLN A 274 69.31 -106.77 40.70
C GLN A 274 70.71 -107.10 41.25
N GLU A 275 71.31 -106.22 42.03
CA GLU A 275 72.61 -106.46 42.68
C GLU A 275 72.52 -107.57 43.74
N VAL A 276 71.49 -107.54 44.60
CA VAL A 276 71.19 -108.62 45.55
C VAL A 276 70.91 -109.93 44.82
N LEU A 277 70.20 -109.91 43.70
CA LEU A 277 69.91 -111.09 42.89
C LEU A 277 71.20 -111.68 42.29
N LYS A 278 72.12 -110.86 41.80
CA LYS A 278 73.45 -111.30 41.37
C LYS A 278 74.24 -111.92 42.53
N LYS A 279 74.21 -111.30 43.71
CA LYS A 279 74.90 -111.82 44.90
C LYS A 279 74.33 -113.17 45.34
N THR A 280 73.01 -113.30 45.41
CA THR A 280 72.34 -114.56 45.76
C THR A 280 72.56 -115.64 44.70
N GLN A 281 72.64 -115.30 43.42
CA GLN A 281 73.06 -116.24 42.37
C GLN A 281 74.50 -116.73 42.59
N LEU A 282 75.43 -115.85 42.93
CA LEU A 282 76.81 -116.24 43.28
C LEU A 282 76.86 -117.12 44.52
N ASP A 283 76.09 -116.79 45.56
CA ASP A 283 75.97 -117.59 46.78
C ASP A 283 75.36 -118.97 46.49
N LEU A 284 74.35 -119.05 45.61
CA LEU A 284 73.76 -120.32 45.14
C LEU A 284 74.77 -121.16 44.36
N GLU A 285 75.56 -120.56 43.47
CA GLU A 285 76.66 -121.24 42.78
C GLU A 285 77.73 -121.74 43.75
N GLY A 286 78.05 -120.94 44.77
CA GLY A 286 78.95 -121.34 45.87
C GLY A 286 78.40 -122.53 46.66
N ALA A 287 77.12 -122.49 47.04
CA ALA A 287 76.44 -123.57 47.73
C ALA A 287 76.37 -124.85 46.87
N ASN A 288 76.09 -124.73 45.57
CA ASN A 288 76.11 -125.87 44.64
C ASN A 288 77.50 -126.51 44.51
N LYS A 289 78.58 -125.71 44.52
CA LYS A 289 79.95 -126.25 44.56
C LYS A 289 80.22 -127.03 45.85
N LEU A 290 79.78 -126.51 46.99
CA LEU A 290 79.89 -127.20 48.28
C LEU A 290 79.08 -128.50 48.32
N LEU A 291 77.87 -128.49 47.76
CA LEU A 291 77.01 -129.66 47.66
C LEU A 291 77.67 -130.76 46.82
N LYS A 292 78.29 -130.39 45.69
CA LYS A 292 79.05 -131.32 44.83
C LYS A 292 80.25 -131.95 45.54
N ILE A 293 80.92 -131.20 46.43
CA ILE A 293 82.02 -131.71 47.27
C ILE A 293 81.47 -132.70 48.32
N ALA A 294 80.32 -132.39 48.93
CA ALA A 294 79.68 -133.27 49.90
C ALA A 294 79.21 -134.59 49.26
N GLU A 295 78.62 -134.54 48.06
CA GLU A 295 78.26 -135.72 47.27
C GLU A 295 79.48 -136.60 46.95
N SER A 296 80.61 -135.98 46.58
CA SER A 296 81.85 -136.72 46.31
C SER A 296 82.39 -137.42 47.57
N LYS A 297 82.31 -136.78 48.74
CA LYS A 297 82.69 -137.39 50.03
C LYS A 297 81.74 -138.51 50.46
N LEU A 298 80.45 -138.40 50.15
CA LEU A 298 79.47 -139.46 50.39
C LEU A 298 79.82 -140.70 49.54
N GLY A 299 80.14 -140.50 48.25
CA GLY A 299 80.56 -141.57 47.36
C GLY A 299 81.87 -142.27 47.76
N GLU A 300 82.78 -141.58 48.46
CA GLU A 300 83.95 -142.21 49.09
C GLU A 300 83.57 -143.10 50.27
N LYS A 301 82.69 -142.62 51.15
CA LYS A 301 82.21 -143.41 52.31
C LYS A 301 81.43 -144.66 51.89
N ASP A 302 80.65 -144.59 50.81
CA ASP A 302 79.95 -145.76 50.26
C ASP A 302 80.93 -146.82 49.73
N LYS A 303 82.06 -146.42 49.16
CA LYS A 303 83.13 -147.36 48.75
C LYS A 303 83.81 -148.02 49.94
N ASP A 304 84.00 -147.29 51.04
CA ASP A 304 84.59 -147.84 52.26
C ASP A 304 83.64 -148.83 52.96
N LEU A 305 82.33 -148.54 52.96
CA LEU A 305 81.30 -149.49 53.43
C LEU A 305 81.28 -150.78 52.59
N ALA A 306 81.43 -150.68 51.28
CA ALA A 306 81.50 -151.85 50.40
C ALA A 306 82.73 -152.73 50.67
N LYS A 307 83.88 -152.14 51.04
CA LYS A 307 85.08 -152.88 51.45
C LYS A 307 84.91 -153.59 52.78
N PHE A 308 84.30 -152.93 53.77
CA PHE A 308 83.98 -153.55 55.07
C PHE A 308 83.07 -154.78 54.93
N ARG A 309 82.05 -154.70 54.06
CA ARG A 309 81.16 -155.84 53.77
C ARG A 309 81.89 -157.04 53.16
N LYS A 310 82.89 -156.80 52.32
CA LYS A 310 83.66 -157.87 51.67
C LYS A 310 84.56 -158.60 52.66
N LEU A 311 85.19 -157.86 53.57
CA LEU A 311 86.06 -158.42 54.61
C LEU A 311 85.27 -159.32 55.58
N TRP A 312 84.04 -158.92 55.89
CA TRP A 312 83.16 -159.67 56.80
C TRP A 312 82.75 -161.04 56.21
N LEU A 313 82.47 -161.10 54.90
CA LEU A 313 82.15 -162.36 54.21
C LEU A 313 83.34 -163.34 54.17
N ASP A 314 84.57 -162.84 53.97
CA ASP A 314 85.77 -163.68 53.91
C ASP A 314 86.12 -164.33 55.27
N ASP A 315 85.76 -163.68 56.38
CA ASP A 315 85.95 -164.20 57.74
C ASP A 315 84.88 -165.23 58.14
N GLU A 316 83.64 -165.09 57.66
CA GLU A 316 82.56 -166.07 57.84
C GLU A 316 82.88 -167.42 57.18
N GLU A 317 83.44 -167.40 55.96
CA GLU A 317 83.77 -168.61 55.20
C GLU A 317 84.95 -169.41 55.82
N LYS A 318 85.83 -168.75 56.58
CA LYS A 318 86.90 -169.42 57.35
C LYS A 318 86.40 -170.12 58.60
N ILE A 319 85.35 -169.59 59.23
CA ILE A 319 84.75 -170.17 60.44
C ILE A 319 84.04 -171.49 60.10
N ASP A 320 83.40 -171.58 58.94
CA ASP A 320 82.69 -172.79 58.52
C ASP A 320 83.65 -173.94 58.14
N LYS A 321 84.80 -173.65 57.50
CA LYS A 321 85.84 -174.64 57.16
C LYS A 321 86.52 -175.29 58.38
N LEU A 322 86.54 -174.62 59.54
CA LEU A 322 87.12 -175.17 60.78
C LEU A 322 86.15 -176.11 61.52
N LYS A 323 84.83 -175.90 61.37
CA LYS A 323 83.81 -176.74 62.03
C LYS A 323 83.64 -178.10 61.35
N GLU A 324 83.80 -178.18 60.03
CA GLU A 324 83.71 -179.46 59.28
C GLU A 324 84.86 -180.43 59.59
N ARG A 325 86.05 -179.93 59.95
CA ARG A 325 87.21 -180.80 60.27
C ARG A 325 87.10 -181.54 61.61
N LEU A 326 86.12 -181.21 62.45
CA LEU A 326 86.00 -181.75 63.81
C LEU A 326 85.15 -183.05 63.90
N ILE A 327 84.41 -183.42 62.84
CA ILE A 327 83.33 -184.43 62.96
C ILE A 327 83.69 -185.83 62.43
N GLU A 328 84.79 -186.01 61.67
CA GLU A 328 84.90 -187.21 60.80
C GLU A 328 85.93 -188.32 61.11
N ASN A 329 86.75 -188.32 62.18
CA ASN A 329 87.59 -189.52 62.44
C ASN A 329 87.87 -189.83 63.94
N ASP A 330 87.39 -191.01 64.36
CA ASP A 330 87.73 -191.79 65.57
C ASP A 330 89.25 -192.05 65.71
N ILE A 331 89.78 -192.00 66.94
CA ILE A 331 90.81 -192.90 67.55
C ILE A 331 91.06 -192.49 69.02
N LYS A 332 91.16 -193.49 69.92
CA LYS A 332 91.58 -193.39 71.33
C LYS A 332 93.11 -193.29 71.46
N PHE A 333 93.64 -192.58 72.48
CA PHE A 333 94.58 -193.07 73.50
C PHE A 333 95.03 -191.93 74.44
N ASP A 334 95.46 -192.33 75.64
CA ASP A 334 96.07 -191.55 76.70
C ASP A 334 97.32 -190.74 76.29
N ASP A 335 97.75 -189.88 77.24
CA ASP A 335 99.03 -189.18 77.39
C ASP A 335 99.20 -187.80 76.71
N ILE A 336 99.28 -186.75 77.55
CA ILE A 336 100.42 -185.83 77.74
C ILE A 336 99.98 -184.46 78.29
N GLU A 337 100.82 -183.97 79.21
CA GLU A 337 100.95 -182.65 79.83
C GLU A 337 100.62 -181.43 78.97
#